data_AF-A0A9X1XLA7-F1
#
_entry.id   AF-A0A9X1XLA7-F1
#
_cell.length_a   1.000
_cell.length_b   1.000
_cell.length_c   1.000
_cell.angle_alpha   90.00
_cell.angle_beta   90.00
_cell.angle_gamma   90.00
#
_symmetry.space_group_name_H-M   'P 1'
#
loop_
_entity.id
_entity.type
_entity.pdbx_description
1 polymer ?
#
loop_
_entity_poly.entity_id
_entity_poly.type
_entity_poly.pdbx_seq_one_letter_code
_entity_poly.pdbx_strand_id
1 'polypeptide(L)'
;MPQDLGALTLVGAKSKANIVTLVLVKKKTVDMDRLVARVTVSFCENIEIRPLLEYGISYRIFTLGKNDKVENINVVSLAKCSS
;
A
#
# COMPACT_ATOMS: atom_id res chain seq x y z
N MET A 1 2.04 2.28 16.42
CA MET A 1 2.02 3.20 15.26
C MET A 1 2.40 4.58 15.74
N PRO A 2 3.22 5.38 15.01
CA PRO A 2 3.73 5.24 13.62
C PRO A 2 4.84 4.18 13.43
N GLN A 3 5.18 3.82 12.18
CA GLN A 3 6.27 2.90 11.83
C GLN A 3 7.14 3.45 10.69
N ASP A 4 8.47 3.45 10.86
CA ASP A 4 9.43 3.88 9.84
C ASP A 4 9.70 2.78 8.81
N LEU A 5 9.59 3.13 7.53
CA LEU A 5 9.85 2.26 6.37
C LEU A 5 10.94 2.87 5.46
N GLY A 6 11.83 3.67 6.04
CA GLY A 6 12.94 4.33 5.35
C GLY A 6 12.49 5.59 4.62
N ALA A 7 12.16 5.46 3.33
CA ALA A 7 11.72 6.62 2.53
C ALA A 7 10.28 7.06 2.86
N LEU A 8 9.54 6.21 3.58
CA LEU A 8 8.14 6.39 3.94
C LEU A 8 7.95 6.17 5.43
N THR A 9 6.88 6.71 5.98
CA THR A 9 6.40 6.37 7.33
C THR A 9 4.95 5.94 7.25
N LEU A 10 4.66 4.77 7.80
CA LEU A 10 3.30 4.30 7.96
C LEU A 10 2.71 4.99 9.20
N VAL A 11 1.73 5.86 8.97
CA VAL A 11 1.09 6.69 10.01
C VAL A 11 -0.34 6.24 10.34
N GLY A 12 -0.97 5.48 9.45
CA GLY A 12 -2.31 4.92 9.68
C GLY A 12 -2.55 3.63 8.91
N ALA A 13 -3.28 2.71 9.51
CA ALA A 13 -3.89 1.57 8.83
C ALA A 13 -5.37 1.57 9.20
N LYS A 14 -6.26 1.55 8.21
CA LYS A 14 -7.71 1.58 8.41
C LYS A 14 -8.35 0.52 7.54
N SER A 15 -9.31 -0.21 8.08
CA SER A 15 -10.12 -1.15 7.29
C SER A 15 -11.52 -0.59 7.09
N LYS A 16 -12.05 -0.70 5.88
CA LYS A 16 -13.45 -0.43 5.57
C LYS A 16 -13.93 -1.43 4.52
N ALA A 17 -14.95 -2.20 4.86
CA ALA A 17 -15.42 -3.32 4.05
C ALA A 17 -14.26 -4.27 3.70
N ASN A 18 -14.05 -4.57 2.42
CA ASN A 18 -12.97 -5.42 1.92
C ASN A 18 -11.67 -4.66 1.58
N ILE A 19 -11.51 -3.41 2.06
CA ILE A 19 -10.36 -2.58 1.71
C ILE A 19 -9.56 -2.22 2.97
N VAL A 20 -8.29 -2.62 2.99
CA VAL A 20 -7.29 -2.16 3.96
C VAL A 20 -6.55 -0.97 3.38
N THR A 21 -6.73 0.20 3.97
CA THR A 21 -6.03 1.43 3.58
C THR A 21 -4.79 1.64 4.45
N LEU A 22 -3.63 1.67 3.83
CA LEU A 22 -2.34 2.01 4.41
C LEU A 22 -2.04 3.49 4.10
N VAL A 23 -1.88 4.31 5.14
CA VAL A 23 -1.57 5.74 5.02
C VAL A 23 -0.08 5.93 5.26
N LEU A 24 0.61 6.38 4.21
CA LEU A 24 2.05 6.58 4.16
C LEU A 24 2.36 8.07 4.00
N VAL A 25 3.36 8.58 4.72
CA VAL A 25 3.91 9.93 4.53
C VAL A 25 5.28 9.80 3.86
N LYS A 26 5.54 10.60 2.80
CA LYS A 26 6.85 10.66 2.15
C LYS A 26 7.84 11.47 2.97
N LYS A 27 8.98 10.87 3.31
CA LYS A 27 10.13 11.57 3.91
C LYS A 27 11.02 12.23 2.87
N LYS A 28 11.03 11.69 1.65
CA LYS A 28 11.81 12.15 0.49
C LYS A 28 11.06 11.83 -0.80
N THR A 29 11.59 12.25 -1.95
CA THR A 29 11.06 11.85 -3.25
C THR A 29 11.11 10.33 -3.40
N VAL A 30 9.97 9.73 -3.73
CA VAL A 30 9.82 8.29 -3.95
C VAL A 30 9.10 8.11 -5.28
N ASP A 31 9.67 7.27 -6.14
CA ASP A 31 9.01 6.74 -7.32
C ASP A 31 7.90 5.78 -6.88
N MET A 32 6.67 6.27 -6.91
CA MET A 32 5.51 5.54 -6.41
C MET A 32 5.16 4.37 -7.31
N ASP A 33 5.36 4.48 -8.63
CA ASP A 33 5.04 3.41 -9.56
C ASP A 33 5.96 2.21 -9.33
N ARG A 34 7.26 2.46 -9.20
CA ARG A 34 8.24 1.42 -8.87
C ARG A 34 8.01 0.81 -7.50
N LEU A 35 7.63 1.61 -6.51
CA LEU A 35 7.29 1.10 -5.18
C LEU A 35 6.07 0.18 -5.23
N VAL A 36 5.00 0.62 -5.88
CA VAL A 36 3.74 -0.12 -5.98
C VAL A 36 3.95 -1.43 -6.72
N ALA A 37 4.77 -1.45 -7.78
CA ALA A 37 5.16 -2.68 -8.46
C ALA A 37 5.85 -3.67 -7.50
N ARG A 38 6.83 -3.22 -6.71
CA ARG A 38 7.51 -4.08 -5.72
C ARG A 38 6.56 -4.59 -4.64
N VAL A 39 5.73 -3.70 -4.08
CA VAL A 39 4.74 -4.09 -3.07
C VAL A 39 3.75 -5.09 -3.62
N THR A 40 3.31 -4.92 -4.87
CA THR A 40 2.43 -5.86 -5.56
C THR A 40 3.07 -7.25 -5.62
N VAL A 41 4.31 -7.36 -6.13
CA VAL A 41 5.03 -8.65 -6.16
C VAL A 41 5.13 -9.25 -4.76
N SER A 42 5.59 -8.47 -3.78
CA SER A 42 5.71 -8.95 -2.40
C SER A 42 4.37 -9.40 -1.81
N PHE A 43 3.26 -8.73 -2.10
CA PHE A 43 1.94 -9.10 -1.59
C PHE A 43 1.39 -10.34 -2.29
N CYS A 44 1.66 -10.49 -3.58
CA CYS A 44 1.24 -11.65 -4.37
C CYS A 44 2.01 -12.93 -4.00
N GLU A 45 3.25 -12.80 -3.54
CA GLU A 45 4.10 -13.93 -3.13
C GLU A 45 4.08 -14.20 -1.62
N ASN A 46 3.57 -13.27 -0.81
CA ASN A 46 3.53 -13.43 0.63
C ASN A 46 2.44 -14.42 1.07
N ILE A 47 2.84 -15.43 1.83
CA ILE A 47 1.95 -16.53 2.29
C ILE A 47 0.78 -16.07 3.16
N GLU A 48 0.90 -14.93 3.86
CA GLU A 48 -0.15 -14.39 4.72
C GLU A 48 -1.08 -13.44 3.97
N ILE A 49 -0.53 -12.65 3.03
CA ILE A 49 -1.28 -11.62 2.30
C ILE A 49 -2.01 -12.21 1.09
N ARG A 50 -1.38 -13.14 0.37
CA ARG A 50 -1.94 -13.74 -0.85
C ARG A 50 -3.33 -14.36 -0.61
N PRO A 51 -3.57 -15.16 0.44
CA PRO A 51 -4.91 -15.67 0.73
C PRO A 51 -5.93 -14.55 0.96
N LEU A 52 -5.55 -13.46 1.63
CA LEU A 52 -6.46 -12.32 1.85
C LEU A 52 -6.88 -11.69 0.51
N LEU A 53 -5.95 -11.56 -0.44
CA LEU A 53 -6.27 -11.10 -1.80
C LEU A 53 -7.24 -12.06 -2.50
N GLU A 54 -7.05 -13.37 -2.35
CA GLU A 54 -7.93 -14.41 -2.91
C GLU A 54 -9.33 -14.37 -2.30
N TYR A 55 -9.46 -14.03 -1.02
CA TYR A 55 -10.74 -13.76 -0.35
C TYR A 55 -11.37 -12.41 -0.72
N GLY A 56 -10.79 -11.67 -1.67
CA GLY A 56 -11.35 -10.41 -2.18
C GLY A 56 -10.97 -9.18 -1.35
N ILE A 57 -10.02 -9.29 -0.42
CA ILE A 57 -9.44 -8.13 0.25
C ILE A 57 -8.54 -7.38 -0.71
N SER A 58 -8.62 -6.06 -0.70
CA SER A 58 -7.74 -5.18 -1.46
C SER A 58 -6.98 -4.23 -0.54
N TYR A 59 -5.75 -3.91 -0.91
CA TYR A 59 -4.91 -2.99 -0.17
C TYR A 59 -4.80 -1.67 -0.93
N ARG A 60 -5.21 -0.59 -0.29
CA ARG A 60 -5.08 0.77 -0.81
C ARG A 60 -3.89 1.44 -0.17
N ILE A 61 -2.91 1.82 -0.98
CA ILE A 61 -1.75 2.60 -0.56
C ILE A 61 -2.07 4.07 -0.80
N PHE A 62 -2.23 4.81 0.29
CA PHE A 62 -2.58 6.22 0.31
C PHE A 62 -1.34 7.01 0.73
N THR A 63 -0.80 7.83 -0.16
CA THR A 63 0.44 8.57 0.11
C THR A 63 0.18 10.05 0.27
N LEU A 64 0.58 10.59 1.41
CA LEU A 64 0.51 11.99 1.76
C LEU A 64 1.82 12.71 1.39
N GLY A 65 1.65 13.90 0.80
CA GLY A 65 2.73 14.87 0.62
C GLY A 65 3.05 15.63 1.91
N LYS A 66 3.97 16.59 1.82
CA LYS A 66 4.41 17.41 2.98
C LYS A 66 3.32 18.31 3.57
N ASN A 67 2.20 18.48 2.88
CA ASN A 67 1.06 19.32 3.26
C ASN A 67 -0.17 18.49 3.70
N ASP A 68 0.03 17.22 4.05
CA ASP A 68 -1.01 16.24 4.37
C ASP A 68 -2.05 16.03 3.26
N LYS A 69 -1.78 16.52 2.04
CA LYS A 69 -2.64 16.25 0.89
C LYS A 69 -2.26 14.92 0.27
N VAL A 70 -3.28 14.25 -0.25
CA VAL A 70 -3.13 13.03 -1.03
C VAL A 70 -2.38 13.35 -2.31
N GLU A 71 -1.24 12.72 -2.50
CA GLU A 71 -0.51 12.82 -3.77
C GLU A 71 -0.78 11.62 -4.66
N ASN A 72 -0.90 10.42 -4.07
CA ASN A 72 -1.03 9.18 -4.81
C ASN A 72 -1.99 8.22 -4.10
N ILE A 73 -2.81 7.53 -4.90
CA ILE A 73 -3.68 6.44 -4.44
C ILE A 73 -3.44 5.25 -5.35
N ASN A 74 -2.94 4.16 -4.79
CA ASN A 74 -2.70 2.92 -5.52
C ASN A 74 -3.47 1.78 -4.87
N VAL A 75 -3.95 0.83 -5.68
CA VAL A 75 -4.71 -0.32 -5.20
C VAL A 75 -4.02 -1.60 -5.65
N VAL A 76 -3.69 -2.45 -4.69
CA VAL A 76 -3.21 -3.80 -4.88
C VAL A 76 -4.38 -4.74 -4.58
N SER A 77 -4.74 -5.56 -5.56
CA SER A 77 -5.82 -6.55 -5.46
C SER A 77 -5.35 -7.82 -6.17
N LEU A 78 -6.10 -8.92 -6.04
CA LEU A 78 -5.78 -10.17 -6.72
C LEU A 78 -5.53 -10.01 -8.22
N ALA A 79 -6.28 -9.12 -8.89
CA ALA A 79 -6.13 -8.84 -10.32
C ALA A 79 -4.73 -8.33 -10.71
N LYS A 80 -3.98 -7.75 -9.76
CA LYS A 80 -2.60 -7.29 -9.96
C LYS A 80 -1.55 -8.39 -9.78
N CYS A 81 -1.95 -9.59 -9.39
CA CYS A 81 -1.06 -10.73 -9.22
C CYS A 81 -1.01 -11.67 -10.44
N SER A 82 -1.79 -11.40 -11.48
CA SER A 82 -1.88 -12.20 -12.70
C SER A 82 -1.31 -11.48 -13.92
N SER A 83 -0.61 -10.38 -13.69
CA SER A 83 0.04 -9.53 -14.71
C SER A 83 1.53 -9.79 -14.80
#